data_AF-A0A5C6E742-F1
#
_entry.id   AF-A0A5C6E742-F1
#
_cell.length_a   1.000
_cell.length_b   1.000
_cell.length_c   1.000
_cell.angle_alpha   90.00
_cell.angle_beta   90.00
_cell.angle_gamma   90.00
#
_symmetry.space_group_name_H-M   'P 1'
#
loop_
_entity.id
_entity.type
_entity.pdbx_description
1 polymer ?
#
loop_
_entity_poly.entity_id
_entity_poly.type
_entity_poly.pdbx_seq_one_letter_code
_entity_poly.pdbx_strand_id
1 'polypeptide(L)'
;MSDNDLIHETVEKLTSLHGQDIDVSTLPNIHRNVLLVNLADYLIGNGGFQFMFERPIPGDPQFQLTANAHNDIGASKGFVAFQKSLKGTLGIRPTSIIARPFNRFRTAYTLFNAAFLGRDTADTLYWDSAEETRSALANYIRKNNDSLDTR
;
A
#
# COMPACT_ATOMS: atom_id res chain seq x y z
N MET A 1 -15.41 -12.44 -15.76
CA MET A 1 -14.90 -12.11 -14.42
C MET A 1 -14.56 -10.63 -14.39
N SER A 2 -15.07 -9.87 -13.43
CA SER A 2 -14.72 -8.45 -13.30
C SER A 2 -13.29 -8.28 -12.77
N ASP A 3 -12.71 -7.08 -12.88
CA ASP A 3 -11.39 -6.79 -12.31
C ASP A 3 -11.39 -7.01 -10.79
N ASN A 4 -12.46 -6.63 -10.10
CA ASN A 4 -12.58 -6.81 -8.66
C ASN A 4 -12.67 -8.29 -8.26
N ASP A 5 -13.44 -9.09 -9.00
CA ASP A 5 -13.55 -10.53 -8.73
C ASP A 5 -12.19 -11.21 -8.92
N LEU A 6 -11.47 -10.87 -10.01
CA LEU A 6 -10.13 -11.40 -10.28
C LEU A 6 -9.15 -11.07 -9.16
N ILE A 7 -9.13 -9.81 -8.71
CA ILE A 7 -8.25 -9.37 -7.62
C ILE A 7 -8.61 -10.11 -6.33
N HIS A 8 -9.90 -10.18 -6.00
CA HIS A 8 -10.39 -10.83 -4.80
C HIS A 8 -9.99 -12.32 -4.76
N GLU A 9 -10.33 -13.09 -5.80
CA GLU A 9 -9.98 -14.51 -5.90
C GLU A 9 -8.46 -14.74 -5.82
N THR A 10 -7.67 -13.88 -6.47
CA THR A 10 -6.20 -13.98 -6.44
C THR A 10 -5.65 -13.71 -5.04
N VAL A 11 -6.18 -12.71 -4.34
CA VAL A 11 -5.77 -12.38 -2.97
C VAL A 11 -6.15 -13.49 -2.00
N GLU A 12 -7.35 -14.05 -2.10
CA GLU A 12 -7.77 -15.19 -1.27
C GLU A 12 -6.85 -16.40 -1.47
N LYS A 13 -6.51 -16.70 -2.73
CA LYS A 13 -5.57 -17.77 -3.07
C LYS A 13 -4.19 -17.52 -2.48
N LEU A 14 -3.62 -16.33 -2.67
CA LEU A 14 -2.29 -15.99 -2.14
C LEU A 14 -2.26 -16.00 -0.61
N THR A 15 -3.33 -15.52 0.04
CA THR A 15 -3.45 -15.55 1.50
C THR A 15 -3.55 -16.99 2.01
N SER A 16 -4.28 -17.85 1.30
CA SER A 16 -4.36 -19.28 1.62
C SER A 16 -3.02 -20.00 1.44
N LEU A 17 -2.22 -19.59 0.45
CA LEU A 17 -0.91 -20.17 0.16
C LEU A 17 0.15 -19.82 1.22
N HIS A 18 0.19 -18.56 1.67
CA HIS A 18 1.25 -18.07 2.57
C HIS A 18 0.86 -18.06 4.06
N GLY A 19 -0.42 -18.26 4.40
CA GLY A 19 -0.91 -18.26 5.78
C GLY A 19 -1.32 -16.87 6.28
N GLN A 20 -1.62 -16.76 7.58
CA GLN A 20 -2.17 -15.52 8.18
C GLN A 20 -1.11 -14.54 8.70
N ASP A 21 0.08 -15.01 9.09
CA ASP A 21 1.17 -14.18 9.63
C ASP A 21 2.27 -13.94 8.58
N ILE A 22 1.88 -13.31 7.48
CA ILE A 22 2.76 -13.11 6.33
C ILE A 22 3.78 -12.01 6.62
N ASP A 23 5.07 -12.38 6.61
CA ASP A 23 6.15 -11.41 6.44
C ASP A 23 6.32 -11.11 4.94
N VAL A 24 5.88 -9.93 4.52
CA VAL A 24 5.88 -9.57 3.10
C VAL A 24 7.28 -9.48 2.51
N SER A 25 8.32 -9.27 3.31
CA SER A 25 9.71 -9.23 2.84
C SER A 25 10.20 -10.59 2.32
N THR A 26 9.59 -11.68 2.80
CA THR A 26 9.94 -13.06 2.42
C THR A 26 9.21 -13.54 1.17
N LEU A 27 8.18 -12.82 0.72
CA LEU A 27 7.36 -13.24 -0.40
C LEU A 27 8.04 -13.00 -1.75
N PRO A 28 7.76 -13.85 -2.76
CA PRO A 28 8.08 -13.55 -4.15
C PRO A 28 7.50 -12.18 -4.55
N ASN A 29 8.26 -11.39 -5.30
CA ASN A 29 7.89 -10.02 -5.68
C ASN A 29 6.48 -9.95 -6.30
N ILE A 30 6.11 -10.92 -7.13
CA ILE A 30 4.79 -10.97 -7.79
C ILE A 30 3.68 -11.12 -6.75
N HIS A 31 3.81 -12.04 -5.79
CA HIS A 31 2.83 -12.26 -4.74
C HIS A 31 2.75 -11.06 -3.80
N ARG A 32 3.92 -10.54 -3.40
CA ARG A 32 4.04 -9.36 -2.53
C ARG A 32 3.32 -8.17 -3.13
N ASN A 33 3.53 -7.88 -4.41
CA ASN A 33 2.96 -6.70 -5.04
C ASN A 33 1.43 -6.77 -5.07
N VAL A 34 0.86 -7.94 -5.35
CA VAL A 34 -0.60 -8.14 -5.32
C VAL A 34 -1.16 -7.91 -3.92
N LEU A 35 -0.57 -8.55 -2.91
CA LEU A 35 -1.05 -8.45 -1.53
C LEU A 35 -0.91 -7.04 -0.96
N LEU A 36 0.24 -6.38 -1.19
CA LEU A 36 0.51 -5.05 -0.66
C LEU A 36 -0.39 -3.98 -1.29
N VAL A 37 -0.58 -4.01 -2.61
CA VAL A 37 -1.46 -3.03 -3.29
C VAL A 37 -2.91 -3.23 -2.85
N ASN A 38 -3.39 -4.47 -2.79
CA ASN A 38 -4.76 -4.74 -2.35
C ASN A 38 -4.98 -4.32 -0.89
N LEU A 39 -4.04 -4.63 0.01
CA LEU A 39 -4.12 -4.21 1.41
C LEU A 39 -4.09 -2.68 1.54
N ALA A 40 -3.24 -2.00 0.77
CA ALA A 40 -3.19 -0.55 0.75
C ALA A 40 -4.51 0.07 0.26
N ASP A 41 -5.08 -0.43 -0.85
CA ASP A 41 -6.36 0.05 -1.38
C ASP A 41 -7.48 -0.11 -0.35
N TYR A 42 -7.52 -1.25 0.34
CA TYR A 42 -8.49 -1.48 1.40
C TYR A 42 -8.32 -0.51 2.59
N LEU A 43 -7.10 -0.30 3.09
CA LEU A 43 -6.88 0.56 4.26
C LEU A 43 -7.09 2.04 3.94
N ILE A 44 -6.52 2.51 2.82
CA ILE A 44 -6.60 3.91 2.40
C ILE A 44 -8.02 4.24 1.93
N GLY A 45 -8.71 3.30 1.28
CA GLY A 45 -10.12 3.48 0.91
C GLY A 45 -11.05 3.66 2.11
N ASN A 46 -10.74 3.04 3.25
CA ASN A 46 -11.56 3.13 4.46
C ASN A 46 -11.28 4.35 5.35
N GLY A 47 -10.06 4.89 5.33
CA GLY A 47 -9.71 6.00 6.23
C GLY A 47 -8.40 6.72 5.90
N GLY A 48 -7.99 6.69 4.64
CA GLY A 48 -6.78 7.35 4.16
C GLY A 48 -5.48 6.67 4.61
N PHE A 49 -4.36 7.32 4.32
CA PHE A 49 -3.03 6.89 4.76
C PHE A 49 -2.90 6.79 6.27
N GLN A 50 -3.71 7.52 7.04
CA GLN A 50 -3.75 7.37 8.50
C GLN A 50 -4.10 5.92 8.90
N PHE A 51 -5.13 5.34 8.31
CA PHE A 51 -5.54 3.96 8.61
C PHE A 51 -4.45 2.95 8.24
N MET A 52 -3.73 3.22 7.16
CA MET A 52 -2.58 2.42 6.75
C MET A 52 -1.45 2.50 7.78
N PHE A 53 -1.06 3.70 8.19
CA PHE A 53 0.05 3.91 9.13
C PHE A 53 -0.23 3.41 10.55
N GLU A 54 -1.51 3.29 10.93
CA GLU A 54 -1.93 2.69 12.20
C GLU A 54 -1.82 1.15 12.19
N ARG A 55 -1.64 0.52 11.02
CA ARG A 55 -1.50 -0.93 10.88
C ARG A 55 -0.10 -1.30 10.38
N PRO A 56 0.80 -1.76 11.27
CA PRO A 56 2.12 -2.20 10.84
C PRO A 56 2.00 -3.43 9.91
N ILE A 57 2.72 -3.40 8.80
CA ILE A 57 2.83 -4.52 7.86
C ILE A 57 4.14 -5.26 8.19
N PRO A 58 4.10 -6.52 8.64
CA PRO A 58 5.30 -7.31 8.87
C PRO A 58 6.15 -7.39 7.59
N GLY A 59 7.43 -7.02 7.69
CA GLY A 59 8.34 -6.95 6.54
C GLY A 59 8.36 -5.62 5.78
N ASP A 60 7.45 -4.68 6.07
CA ASP A 60 7.41 -3.36 5.43
C ASP A 60 7.07 -2.22 6.42
N PRO A 61 7.86 -2.03 7.49
CA PRO A 61 7.53 -1.09 8.58
C PRO A 61 7.52 0.39 8.16
N GLN A 62 8.12 0.72 7.03
CA GLN A 62 8.17 2.08 6.46
C GLN A 62 7.32 2.21 5.19
N PHE A 63 6.55 1.17 4.83
CA PHE A 63 5.69 1.15 3.65
C PHE A 63 6.43 1.36 2.31
N GLN A 64 7.74 1.15 2.28
CA GLN A 64 8.56 1.34 1.08
C GLN A 64 8.32 0.23 0.07
N LEU A 65 8.14 -1.02 0.52
CA LEU A 65 7.78 -2.12 -0.38
C LEU A 65 6.37 -1.89 -0.94
N THR A 66 5.47 -1.33 -0.16
CA THR A 66 4.10 -1.02 -0.60
C THR A 66 4.08 0.10 -1.62
N ALA A 67 4.86 1.17 -1.41
CA ALA A 67 5.03 2.21 -2.41
C ALA A 67 5.62 1.64 -3.71
N ASN A 68 6.70 0.85 -3.61
CA ASN A 68 7.33 0.24 -4.78
C ASN A 68 6.38 -0.72 -5.52
N ALA A 69 5.53 -1.45 -4.80
CA ALA A 69 4.53 -2.32 -5.40
C ALA A 69 3.57 -1.55 -6.33
N HIS A 70 3.13 -0.34 -5.94
CA HIS A 70 2.29 0.51 -6.80
C HIS A 70 3.03 0.90 -8.09
N ASN A 71 4.32 1.23 -7.99
CA ASN A 71 5.14 1.52 -9.15
C ASN A 71 5.30 0.28 -10.06
N ASP A 72 5.58 -0.87 -9.48
CA ASP A 72 5.83 -2.13 -10.21
C ASP A 72 4.60 -2.63 -10.97
N ILE A 73 3.40 -2.41 -10.44
CA ILE A 73 2.15 -2.74 -11.14
C ILE A 73 1.74 -1.68 -12.18
N GLY A 74 2.44 -0.54 -12.23
CA GLY A 74 2.14 0.57 -13.13
C GLY A 74 1.10 1.57 -12.62
N ALA A 75 0.69 1.50 -11.35
CA ALA A 75 -0.22 2.44 -10.70
C ALA A 75 0.50 3.76 -10.34
N SER A 76 0.78 4.55 -11.37
CA SER A 76 1.66 5.72 -11.28
C SER A 76 1.11 6.80 -10.35
N LYS A 77 -0.20 7.08 -10.39
CA LYS A 77 -0.80 8.07 -9.48
C LYS A 77 -0.81 7.60 -8.03
N GLY A 78 -1.12 6.33 -7.80
CA GLY A 78 -1.02 5.70 -6.47
C GLY A 78 0.40 5.79 -5.91
N PHE A 79 1.41 5.51 -6.73
CA PHE A 79 2.81 5.67 -6.34
C PHE A 79 3.17 7.13 -5.98
N VAL A 80 2.69 8.11 -6.74
CA VAL A 80 2.90 9.54 -6.43
C VAL A 80 2.24 9.92 -5.10
N ALA A 81 1.05 9.41 -4.81
CA ALA A 81 0.38 9.64 -3.53
C ALA A 81 1.21 9.07 -2.36
N PHE A 82 1.75 7.86 -2.51
CA PHE A 82 2.69 7.25 -1.55
C PHE A 82 3.96 8.08 -1.36
N GLN A 83 4.57 8.56 -2.45
CA GLN A 83 5.75 9.42 -2.37
C GLN A 83 5.45 10.72 -1.62
N LYS A 84 4.25 11.29 -1.81
CA LYS A 84 3.81 12.49 -1.09
C LYS A 84 3.61 12.22 0.40
N SER A 85 2.92 11.12 0.75
CA SER A 85 2.67 10.76 2.16
C SER A 85 3.97 10.43 2.89
N LEU A 86 4.87 9.67 2.27
CA LEU A 86 6.16 9.28 2.87
C LEU A 86 7.14 10.45 2.98
N LYS A 87 7.17 11.40 2.04
CA LYS A 87 7.99 12.62 2.19
C LYS A 87 7.55 13.47 3.38
N GLY A 88 6.23 13.57 3.60
CA GLY A 88 5.66 14.27 4.76
C GLY A 88 6.03 13.61 6.09
N THR A 89 6.16 12.28 6.13
CA THR A 89 6.57 11.55 7.33
C THR A 89 8.09 11.50 7.53
N LEU A 90 8.90 11.48 6.46
CA LEU A 90 10.37 11.43 6.51
C LEU A 90 11.05 12.76 6.85
N GLY A 91 10.36 13.90 6.70
CA GLY A 91 10.81 15.20 7.22
C GLY A 91 10.92 15.24 8.74
N ILE A 92 10.26 14.30 9.42
CA ILE A 92 10.39 14.05 10.85
C ILE A 92 11.47 13.00 11.00
N ARG A 93 12.73 13.44 11.01
CA ARG A 93 13.89 12.55 11.23
C ARG A 93 13.61 11.68 12.47
N PRO A 94 13.59 10.35 12.34
CA PRO A 94 13.59 9.48 13.50
C PRO A 94 15.02 9.52 14.05
N THR A 95 15.29 10.48 14.93
CA THR A 95 16.50 10.43 15.75
C THR A 95 16.38 9.20 16.65
N SER A 96 17.06 8.14 16.22
CA SER A 96 17.47 6.98 16.98
C SER A 96 16.37 6.16 17.67
N ILE A 97 16.45 4.85 17.45
CA ILE A 97 15.85 3.78 18.27
C ILE A 97 14.43 3.40 17.86
N ILE A 98 14.36 2.26 17.15
CA ILE A 98 13.27 1.30 17.15
C ILE A 98 12.68 1.25 18.58
N ALA A 99 11.36 1.52 18.73
CA ALA A 99 10.56 1.57 19.98
C ALA A 99 10.05 2.97 20.42
N ARG A 100 9.38 3.71 19.54
CA ARG A 100 8.53 4.84 19.97
C ARG A 100 7.12 4.71 19.38
N PRO A 101 6.06 5.01 20.16
CA PRO A 101 4.71 4.60 19.84
C PRO A 101 4.17 5.34 18.62
N PHE A 102 3.52 4.59 17.71
CA PHE A 102 2.91 5.04 16.45
C PHE A 102 1.92 6.22 16.61
N ASN A 103 1.49 6.56 17.82
CA ASN A 103 0.72 7.77 18.13
C ASN A 103 1.37 9.08 17.66
N ARG A 104 2.70 9.14 17.51
CA ARG A 104 3.36 10.34 16.93
C ARG A 104 3.21 10.44 15.42
N PHE A 105 3.09 9.35 14.68
CA PHE A 105 2.77 9.42 13.24
C PHE A 105 1.36 9.97 13.03
N ARG A 106 0.41 9.59 13.89
CA ARG A 106 -0.94 10.16 13.88
C ARG A 106 -0.87 11.68 14.04
N THR A 107 -0.26 12.20 15.11
CA THR A 107 -0.16 13.66 15.36
C THR A 107 0.66 14.38 14.27
N ALA A 108 1.76 13.79 13.82
CA ALA A 108 2.58 14.31 12.73
C ALA A 108 1.82 14.39 11.40
N TYR A 109 1.11 13.33 11.03
CA TYR A 109 0.35 13.26 9.80
C TYR A 109 -0.86 14.19 9.83
N THR A 110 -1.60 14.25 10.95
CA THR A 110 -2.70 15.23 11.09
C THR A 110 -2.19 16.67 11.04
N LEU A 111 -1.06 16.98 11.71
CA LEU A 111 -0.47 18.31 11.64
C LEU A 111 0.08 18.63 10.25
N PHE A 112 0.64 17.65 9.54
CA PHE A 112 1.14 17.81 8.18
C PHE A 112 -0.02 18.04 7.19
N ASN A 113 -1.07 17.24 7.25
CA ASN A 113 -2.28 17.43 6.44
C ASN A 113 -2.98 18.76 6.78
N ALA A 114 -3.01 19.15 8.06
CA ALA A 114 -3.56 20.45 8.48
C ALA A 114 -2.69 21.64 8.06
N ALA A 115 -1.37 21.47 7.99
CA ALA A 115 -0.45 22.50 7.50
C ALA A 115 -0.47 22.63 5.96
N PHE A 116 -0.71 21.52 5.26
CA PHE A 116 -0.90 21.45 3.81
C PHE A 116 -2.40 21.50 3.43
N LEU A 117 -3.11 22.54 3.90
CA LEU A 117 -4.45 22.95 3.40
C LEU A 117 -4.44 23.43 1.93
N GLY A 118 -3.65 22.79 1.08
CA GLY A 118 -3.74 22.86 -0.38
C GLY A 118 -4.60 21.69 -0.86
N ARG A 119 -5.38 21.91 -1.92
CA ARG A 119 -6.42 21.01 -2.46
C ARG A 119 -6.00 19.55 -2.77
N ASP A 120 -4.71 19.23 -2.73
CA ASP A 120 -4.20 17.90 -3.09
C ASP A 120 -3.48 17.26 -1.89
N THR A 121 -4.22 16.71 -0.93
CA THR A 121 -3.60 15.85 0.11
C THR A 121 -3.20 14.50 -0.50
N ALA A 122 -2.29 13.76 0.15
CA ALA A 122 -1.93 12.42 -0.32
C ALA A 122 -3.16 11.50 -0.41
N ASP A 123 -4.10 11.64 0.53
CA ASP A 123 -5.37 10.90 0.55
C ASP A 123 -6.21 11.20 -0.71
N THR A 124 -6.42 12.47 -1.05
CA THR A 124 -7.18 12.84 -2.26
C THR A 124 -6.52 12.32 -3.54
N LEU A 125 -5.19 12.42 -3.64
CA LEU A 125 -4.45 11.90 -4.80
C LEU A 125 -4.60 10.38 -4.93
N TYR A 126 -4.63 9.66 -3.80
CA TYR A 126 -4.81 8.22 -3.82
C TYR A 126 -6.25 7.85 -4.21
N TRP A 127 -7.25 8.51 -3.64
CA TRP A 127 -8.66 8.23 -3.97
C TRP A 127 -8.97 8.50 -5.44
N ASP A 128 -8.43 9.58 -6.02
CA ASP A 128 -8.53 9.87 -7.46
C ASP A 128 -7.80 8.83 -8.33
N SER A 129 -6.87 8.07 -7.74
CA SER A 129 -6.14 6.99 -8.41
C SER A 129 -6.74 5.60 -8.18
N ALA A 130 -7.84 5.46 -7.44
CA ALA A 130 -8.34 4.16 -7.00
C ALA A 130 -8.72 3.26 -8.19
N GLU A 131 -9.41 3.81 -9.20
CA GLU A 131 -9.77 3.05 -10.40
C GLU A 131 -8.54 2.65 -11.23
N GLU A 132 -7.58 3.56 -11.38
CA GLU A 132 -6.29 3.28 -12.05
C GLU A 132 -5.54 2.17 -11.32
N THR A 133 -5.48 2.22 -10.00
CA THR A 133 -4.76 1.25 -9.16
C THR A 133 -5.38 -0.13 -9.29
N ARG A 134 -6.71 -0.25 -9.26
CA ARG A 134 -7.42 -1.53 -9.45
C ARG A 134 -7.22 -2.08 -10.86
N SER A 135 -7.35 -1.25 -11.89
CA SER A 135 -7.14 -1.69 -13.28
C SER A 135 -5.69 -2.13 -13.52
N ALA A 136 -4.71 -1.37 -12.99
CA ALA A 136 -3.30 -1.72 -13.04
C ALA A 136 -3.02 -3.05 -12.32
N LEU A 137 -3.60 -3.26 -11.14
CA LEU A 137 -3.47 -4.51 -10.39
C LEU A 137 -4.08 -5.71 -11.14
N ALA A 138 -5.28 -5.57 -11.69
CA ALA A 138 -5.92 -6.61 -12.48
C ALA A 138 -5.09 -6.97 -13.73
N ASN A 139 -4.56 -5.96 -14.42
CA ASN A 139 -3.67 -6.18 -15.57
C ASN A 139 -2.35 -6.84 -15.17
N TYR A 140 -1.78 -6.47 -14.02
CA TYR A 140 -0.60 -7.11 -13.47
C TYR A 140 -0.85 -8.58 -13.14
N ILE A 141 -1.99 -8.91 -12.54
CA ILE A 141 -2.40 -10.29 -12.26
C ILE A 141 -2.51 -11.08 -13.56
N ARG A 142 -3.24 -10.58 -14.56
CA ARG A 142 -3.39 -11.25 -15.87
C ARG A 142 -2.06 -11.52 -16.54
N LYS A 143 -1.14 -10.54 -16.51
CA LYS A 143 0.19 -10.66 -17.12
C LYS A 143 1.07 -11.72 -16.43
N ASN A 144 0.86 -11.94 -15.13
CA ASN A 144 1.68 -12.84 -14.32
C ASN A 144 0.92 -14.10 -13.88
N ASN A 145 -0.18 -14.45 -14.57
CA ASN A 145 -1.08 -15.53 -14.15
C ASN A 145 -0.33 -16.85 -13.92
N ASP A 146 0.59 -17.22 -14.82
CA ASP A 146 1.37 -18.45 -14.71
C ASP A 146 2.29 -18.48 -13.48
N SER A 147 2.78 -17.31 -13.03
CA SER A 147 3.64 -17.19 -11.85
C SER A 147 2.83 -17.10 -10.55
N LEU A 148 1.54 -16.76 -10.64
CA LEU A 148 0.58 -16.75 -9.55
C LEU A 148 -0.11 -18.12 -9.38
N ASP A 149 -0.07 -18.96 -10.41
CA ASP A 149 -0.44 -20.38 -10.37
C ASP A 149 0.73 -21.22 -9.85
N THR A 150 0.83 -21.35 -8.53
CA THR A 150 1.62 -22.42 -7.91
C THR A 150 0.93 -23.76 -8.13
N ARG A 151 1.08 -24.33 -9.33
CA ARG A 151 0.74 -25.73 -9.64
C ARG A 151 1.75 -26.68 -9.02
#